data_AF-A0A952HSL1-F1
#
_entry.id   AF-A0A952HSL1-F1
#
_cell.length_a   1.000
_cell.length_b   1.000
_cell.length_c   1.000
_cell.angle_alpha   90.00
_cell.angle_beta   90.00
_cell.angle_gamma   90.00
#
_symmetry.space_group_name_H-M   'P 1'
#
loop_
_entity.id
_entity.type
_entity.pdbx_description
1 polymer ?
#
loop_
_entity_poly.entity_id
_entity_poly.type
_entity_poly.pdbx_seq_one_letter_code
_entity_poly.pdbx_strand_id
1 'polypeptide(L)'
;MMRASTKPVQRSAGFSLVELMIAMVLGLFLIAGMIAVFAGNKRSSELNTAMANIQENARFALNAMARDARMSSYQGCLDVNSGALEIRANAAPTANIRDTATTGSVVVTSNTWVPAPPIGFAEPTATPAIPATHVLSLQFAGSTRGVLNDQLNDGISPTPAGDIVLDSNEPDPGLQNNDLAIISNCDFGDLFRVSNVGTNSGNIVIEHGAAVNSSGALTRAYGAPATIDQTIVAKFHSNIYFVADTGLTNNDGDP
;
A
#
# COMPACT_ATOMS: atom_id res chain seq x y z
N MET A 1 -32.68 -91.17 -4.11
CA MET A 1 -33.87 -90.29 -4.12
C MET A 1 -33.46 -88.92 -3.58
N MET A 2 -33.45 -87.87 -4.41
CA MET A 2 -33.12 -86.51 -3.99
C MET A 2 -34.16 -85.56 -4.63
N ARG A 3 -35.04 -84.97 -3.82
CA ARG A 3 -36.10 -84.07 -4.27
C ARG A 3 -35.53 -82.65 -4.38
N ALA A 4 -35.54 -82.07 -5.58
CA ALA A 4 -35.25 -80.65 -5.77
C ALA A 4 -36.42 -79.81 -5.23
N SER A 5 -36.12 -78.90 -4.29
CA SER A 5 -37.07 -77.95 -3.71
C SER A 5 -37.09 -76.69 -4.57
N THR A 6 -38.09 -76.55 -5.45
CA THR A 6 -38.34 -75.30 -6.18
C THR A 6 -39.03 -74.30 -5.25
N LYS A 7 -38.35 -73.19 -4.91
CA LYS A 7 -38.98 -72.09 -4.18
C LYS A 7 -39.98 -71.38 -5.10
N PRO A 8 -41.22 -71.12 -4.66
CA PRO A 8 -42.19 -70.41 -5.48
C PRO A 8 -41.74 -68.96 -5.69
N VAL A 9 -41.85 -68.48 -6.93
CA VAL A 9 -41.71 -67.06 -7.25
C VAL A 9 -42.88 -66.34 -6.59
N GLN A 10 -42.58 -65.49 -5.60
CA GLN A 10 -43.61 -64.66 -4.96
C GLN A 10 -44.18 -63.69 -6.00
N ARG A 11 -45.51 -63.72 -6.19
CA ARG A 11 -46.22 -62.72 -6.98
C ARG A 11 -46.24 -61.41 -6.21
N SER A 12 -45.71 -60.34 -6.79
CA SER A 12 -45.83 -58.99 -6.25
C SER A 12 -47.31 -58.60 -6.20
N ALA A 13 -47.83 -58.33 -5.00
CA ALA A 13 -49.12 -57.67 -4.86
C ALA A 13 -48.95 -56.24 -5.42
N GLY A 14 -49.87 -55.81 -6.31
CA GLY A 14 -49.85 -54.44 -6.84
C GLY A 14 -50.09 -53.41 -5.74
N PHE A 15 -49.46 -52.25 -5.85
CA PHE A 15 -49.63 -51.16 -4.90
C PHE A 15 -51.04 -50.56 -4.98
N SER A 16 -51.59 -50.17 -3.84
CA SER A 16 -52.82 -49.39 -3.79
C SER A 16 -52.58 -47.98 -4.35
N LEU A 17 -53.58 -47.39 -5.03
CA LEU A 17 -53.53 -45.99 -5.46
C LEU A 17 -53.23 -45.05 -4.28
N VAL A 18 -53.75 -45.38 -3.09
CA VAL A 18 -53.51 -44.64 -1.84
C VAL A 18 -52.06 -44.77 -1.37
N GLU A 19 -51.42 -45.94 -1.51
CA GLU A 19 -50.00 -46.14 -1.20
C GLU A 19 -49.11 -45.26 -2.08
N LEU A 20 -49.43 -45.18 -3.37
CA LEU A 20 -48.69 -44.35 -4.32
C LEU A 20 -48.86 -42.86 -4.00
N MET A 21 -50.06 -42.42 -3.61
CA MET A 21 -50.31 -41.04 -3.16
C MET A 21 -49.50 -40.69 -1.91
N ILE A 22 -49.49 -41.56 -0.89
CA ILE A 22 -48.73 -41.34 0.34
C ILE A 22 -47.22 -41.29 0.05
N ALA A 23 -46.71 -42.20 -0.77
CA ALA A 23 -45.30 -42.24 -1.14
C ALA A 23 -44.85 -40.96 -1.86
N MET A 24 -45.66 -40.42 -2.77
CA MET A 24 -45.36 -39.16 -3.46
C MET A 24 -45.34 -37.95 -2.52
N VAL A 25 -46.32 -37.86 -1.62
CA VAL A 25 -46.39 -36.75 -0.64
C VAL A 25 -45.17 -36.77 0.29
N LEU A 26 -44.79 -37.94 0.80
CA LEU A 26 -43.59 -38.08 1.62
C LEU A 26 -42.31 -37.76 0.83
N GLY A 27 -42.22 -38.20 -0.43
CA GLY A 27 -41.11 -37.86 -1.32
C GLY A 27 -40.95 -36.35 -1.53
N LEU A 28 -42.06 -35.64 -1.83
CA LEU A 28 -42.06 -34.19 -1.98
C LEU A 28 -41.69 -33.47 -0.68
N PHE A 29 -42.21 -33.93 0.46
CA PHE A 29 -41.89 -33.36 1.76
C PHE A 29 -40.38 -33.46 2.08
N LEU A 30 -39.76 -34.61 1.79
CA LEU A 30 -38.32 -34.80 1.98
C LEU A 30 -37.49 -33.91 1.06
N ILE A 31 -37.85 -33.82 -0.22
CA ILE A 31 -37.15 -32.95 -1.19
C ILE A 31 -37.26 -31.48 -0.75
N ALA A 32 -38.45 -31.03 -0.32
CA ALA A 32 -38.64 -29.67 0.18
C ALA A 32 -37.74 -29.37 1.40
N GLY A 33 -37.64 -30.30 2.35
CA GLY A 33 -36.72 -30.19 3.48
C GLY A 33 -35.25 -30.13 3.05
N MET A 34 -34.83 -30.97 2.09
CA MET A 34 -33.45 -30.96 1.57
C MET A 34 -33.11 -29.65 0.86
N ILE A 35 -34.04 -29.07 0.09
CA ILE A 35 -33.85 -27.77 -0.57
C ILE A 35 -33.60 -26.68 0.46
N ALA A 36 -34.38 -26.65 1.55
CA ALA A 36 -34.21 -25.67 2.62
C ALA A 36 -32.82 -25.77 3.28
N VAL A 37 -32.35 -26.99 3.57
CA VAL A 37 -31.02 -27.23 4.13
C VAL A 37 -29.92 -26.81 3.15
N PHE A 38 -30.04 -27.20 1.87
CA PHE A 38 -29.05 -26.84 0.85
C PHE A 38 -28.97 -25.32 0.64
N ALA A 39 -30.11 -24.62 0.60
CA ALA A 39 -30.14 -23.17 0.52
C ALA A 39 -29.46 -22.50 1.73
N GLY A 40 -29.70 -23.02 2.94
CA GLY A 40 -29.02 -22.57 4.15
C GLY A 40 -27.50 -22.79 4.08
N ASN A 41 -27.06 -23.96 3.63
CA ASN A 41 -25.64 -24.29 3.48
C ASN A 41 -24.96 -23.39 2.44
N LYS A 42 -25.62 -23.12 1.31
CA LYS A 42 -25.11 -22.21 0.28
C LYS A 42 -24.88 -20.82 0.85
N ARG A 43 -25.88 -20.25 1.53
CA ARG A 43 -25.77 -18.94 2.18
C ARG A 43 -24.64 -18.91 3.22
N SER A 44 -24.53 -19.96 4.04
CA SER A 44 -23.44 -20.05 5.03
C SER A 44 -22.07 -20.13 4.36
N SER A 45 -21.94 -20.81 3.22
CA SER A 45 -20.70 -20.90 2.46
C SER A 45 -20.30 -19.56 1.83
N GLU A 46 -21.27 -18.78 1.35
CA GLU A 46 -21.04 -17.44 0.81
C GLU A 46 -20.56 -16.48 1.92
N LEU A 47 -21.21 -16.50 3.09
CA LEU A 47 -20.78 -15.74 4.26
C LEU A 47 -19.36 -16.10 4.72
N ASN A 48 -19.04 -17.40 4.77
CA ASN A 48 -17.69 -17.85 5.13
C ASN A 48 -16.64 -17.35 4.13
N THR A 49 -16.95 -17.36 2.83
CA THR A 49 -16.07 -16.82 1.79
C THR A 49 -15.88 -15.31 1.94
N ALA A 50 -16.96 -14.55 2.16
CA ALA A 50 -16.89 -13.11 2.38
C ALA A 50 -16.03 -12.76 3.61
N MET A 51 -16.20 -13.49 4.72
CA MET A 51 -15.37 -13.33 5.92
C MET A 51 -13.91 -13.65 5.67
N ALA A 52 -13.60 -14.71 4.90
CA ALA A 52 -12.24 -15.06 4.53
C ALA A 52 -11.59 -13.94 3.69
N ASN A 53 -12.33 -13.36 2.73
CA ASN A 53 -11.84 -12.25 1.92
C ASN A 53 -11.56 -11.00 2.76
N ILE A 54 -12.44 -10.64 3.70
CA ILE A 54 -12.21 -9.50 4.61
C ILE A 54 -10.96 -9.74 5.46
N GLN A 55 -10.78 -10.94 5.99
CA GLN A 55 -9.60 -11.28 6.79
C GLN A 55 -8.30 -11.23 5.98
N GLU A 56 -8.32 -11.70 4.73
CA GLU A 56 -7.16 -11.64 3.85
C GLU A 56 -6.81 -10.20 3.48
N ASN A 57 -7.82 -9.40 3.12
CA ASN A 57 -7.63 -7.97 2.80
C ASN A 57 -7.12 -7.19 4.01
N ALA A 58 -7.65 -7.46 5.20
CA ALA A 58 -7.18 -6.86 6.45
C ALA A 58 -5.71 -7.25 6.73
N ARG A 59 -5.35 -8.53 6.52
CA ARG A 59 -3.96 -9.00 6.67
C ARG A 59 -3.03 -8.30 5.70
N PHE A 60 -3.43 -8.12 4.44
CA PHE A 60 -2.65 -7.39 3.45
C PHE A 60 -2.46 -5.91 3.85
N ALA A 61 -3.54 -5.22 4.20
CA ALA A 61 -3.50 -3.82 4.61
C ALA A 61 -2.63 -3.58 5.85
N LEU A 62 -2.78 -4.43 6.88
CA LEU A 62 -1.97 -4.36 8.10
C LEU A 62 -0.50 -4.64 7.83
N ASN A 63 -0.17 -5.59 6.95
CA ASN A 63 1.22 -5.87 6.59
C ASN A 63 1.87 -4.69 5.83
N ALA A 64 1.13 -4.06 4.91
CA ALA A 64 1.60 -2.87 4.21
C ALA A 64 1.84 -1.71 5.19
N MET A 65 0.86 -1.40 6.05
CA MET A 65 1.00 -0.38 7.09
C MET A 65 2.17 -0.67 8.05
N ALA A 66 2.35 -1.93 8.46
CA ALA A 66 3.44 -2.31 9.36
C ALA A 66 4.82 -2.19 8.70
N ARG A 67 4.92 -2.43 7.38
CA ARG A 67 6.16 -2.22 6.62
C ARG A 67 6.53 -0.74 6.60
N ASP A 68 5.57 0.12 6.31
CA ASP A 68 5.77 1.56 6.22
C ASP A 68 6.02 2.18 7.59
N ALA A 69 5.33 1.70 8.63
CA ALA A 69 5.54 2.16 10.01
C ALA A 69 6.95 1.85 10.51
N ARG A 70 7.56 0.71 10.11
CA ARG A 70 8.95 0.39 10.43
C ARG A 70 9.96 1.30 9.73
N MET A 71 9.58 1.84 8.57
CA MET A 71 10.42 2.78 7.82
C MET A 71 10.18 4.22 8.25
N SER A 72 9.20 4.51 9.09
CA SER A 72 8.88 5.85 9.53
C SER A 72 10.10 6.62 10.02
N SER A 73 10.21 7.89 9.61
CA SER A 73 11.35 8.77 9.91
C SER A 73 12.70 8.31 9.35
N TYR A 74 12.76 7.23 8.57
CA TYR A 74 13.98 6.82 7.89
C TYR A 74 14.38 7.88 6.85
N GLN A 75 15.59 8.41 6.99
CA GLN A 75 16.14 9.48 6.17
C GLN A 75 17.55 9.10 5.70
N GLY A 76 17.79 7.81 5.50
CA GLY A 76 19.11 7.29 5.10
C GLY A 76 20.08 7.09 6.26
N CYS A 77 21.33 7.56 6.10
CA CYS A 77 22.33 7.45 7.17
C CYS A 77 22.13 8.52 8.27
N LEU A 78 21.29 9.53 8.02
CA LEU A 78 21.13 10.69 8.88
C LEU A 78 20.78 10.28 10.32
N ASP A 79 21.56 10.75 11.30
CA ASP A 79 21.22 10.54 12.71
C ASP A 79 19.97 11.35 13.07
N VAL A 80 18.93 10.67 13.55
CA VAL A 80 17.68 11.29 13.97
C VAL A 80 17.81 12.21 15.19
N ASN A 81 18.95 12.24 15.89
CA ASN A 81 19.20 13.10 17.04
C ASN A 81 19.98 14.35 16.65
N SER A 82 21.10 14.18 15.93
CA SER A 82 22.04 15.26 15.59
C SER A 82 21.97 15.74 14.15
N GLY A 83 21.41 14.94 13.25
CA GLY A 83 21.28 15.28 11.84
C GLY A 83 20.13 16.25 11.56
N ALA A 84 20.32 17.08 10.54
CA ALA A 84 19.30 17.98 10.02
C ALA A 84 18.98 17.64 8.56
N LEU A 85 17.70 17.51 8.26
CA LEU A 85 17.19 17.39 6.89
C LEU A 85 16.52 18.70 6.51
N GLU A 86 17.06 19.39 5.50
CA GLU A 86 16.54 20.66 5.02
C GLU A 86 15.53 20.45 3.90
N ILE A 87 14.39 21.16 3.96
CA ILE A 87 13.34 21.06 2.95
C ILE A 87 13.62 22.05 1.83
N ARG A 88 14.07 21.54 0.69
CA ARG A 88 14.36 22.33 -0.52
C ARG A 88 13.22 22.31 -1.53
N ALA A 89 12.44 21.23 -1.56
CA ALA A 89 11.31 21.05 -2.46
C ALA A 89 10.19 22.08 -2.25
N ASN A 90 9.72 22.69 -3.33
CA ASN A 90 8.50 23.50 -3.29
C ASN A 90 7.30 22.58 -3.03
N ALA A 91 6.30 23.00 -2.24
CA ALA A 91 5.13 22.18 -1.94
C ALA A 91 5.49 20.75 -1.47
N ALA A 92 6.51 20.63 -0.61
CA ALA A 92 6.75 19.39 0.14
C ALA A 92 5.58 19.13 1.10
N PRO A 93 5.23 17.86 1.40
CA PRO A 93 4.12 17.54 2.30
C PRO A 93 4.50 17.69 3.78
N THR A 94 5.56 18.42 4.08
CA THR A 94 6.15 18.58 5.40
C THR A 94 6.99 19.84 5.44
N ALA A 95 6.98 20.52 6.59
CA ALA A 95 7.92 21.59 6.90
C ALA A 95 9.12 21.06 7.73
N ASN A 96 8.96 19.92 8.39
CA ASN A 96 9.98 19.24 9.18
C ASN A 96 9.62 17.76 9.32
N ILE A 97 10.39 16.88 8.67
CA ILE A 97 10.13 15.43 8.70
C ILE A 97 10.21 14.87 10.12
N ARG A 98 11.00 15.46 11.02
CA ARG A 98 11.07 14.99 12.42
C ARG A 98 9.75 15.16 13.17
N ASP A 99 8.96 16.17 12.80
CA ASP A 99 7.67 16.46 13.43
C ASP A 99 6.51 15.75 12.72
N THR A 100 6.66 15.46 11.42
CA THR A 100 5.59 14.91 10.57
C THR A 100 5.82 13.48 10.10
N ALA A 101 6.91 12.82 10.53
CA ALA A 101 7.22 11.44 10.15
C ALA A 101 6.12 10.45 10.54
N THR A 102 5.48 10.67 11.68
CA THR A 102 4.32 9.90 12.13
C THR A 102 3.33 10.81 12.79
N THR A 103 2.18 10.99 12.15
CA THR A 103 1.09 11.79 12.69
C THR A 103 -0.21 11.01 12.65
N GLY A 104 -0.98 11.10 13.74
CA GLY A 104 -2.35 10.61 13.80
C GLY A 104 -3.32 11.77 13.66
N SER A 105 -4.43 11.56 12.96
CA SER A 105 -5.54 12.53 12.88
C SER A 105 -6.88 11.83 13.10
N VAL A 106 -7.88 12.58 13.55
CA VAL A 106 -9.29 12.15 13.59
C VAL A 106 -10.04 12.90 12.51
N VAL A 107 -10.81 12.18 11.69
CA VAL A 107 -11.71 12.78 10.69
C VAL A 107 -12.93 13.33 11.43
N VAL A 108 -13.06 14.65 11.52
CA VAL A 108 -14.21 15.31 12.18
C VAL A 108 -15.37 15.45 11.20
N THR A 109 -15.06 15.85 9.97
CA THR A 109 -15.98 15.83 8.81
C THR A 109 -15.22 15.31 7.60
N SER A 110 -15.92 15.02 6.51
CA SER A 110 -15.32 14.50 5.26
C SER A 110 -14.26 15.41 4.63
N ASN A 111 -13.98 16.61 5.17
CA ASN A 111 -12.92 17.51 4.71
C ASN A 111 -12.16 18.18 5.87
N THR A 112 -12.36 17.73 7.12
CA THR A 112 -11.73 18.36 8.28
C THR A 112 -11.17 17.30 9.19
N TRP A 113 -9.83 17.21 9.22
CA TRP A 113 -9.12 16.27 10.08
C TRP A 113 -8.40 17.05 11.18
N VAL A 114 -8.33 16.48 12.38
CA VAL A 114 -7.72 17.11 13.55
C VAL A 114 -6.71 16.15 14.21
N PRO A 115 -5.42 16.53 14.32
CA PRO A 115 -4.76 17.67 13.65
C PRO A 115 -4.88 17.61 12.12
N ALA A 116 -4.54 18.71 11.44
CA ALA A 116 -4.61 18.78 9.97
C ALA A 116 -3.69 17.73 9.32
N PRO A 117 -4.06 17.19 8.14
CA PRO A 117 -3.21 16.24 7.44
C PRO A 117 -1.90 16.88 6.98
N PRO A 118 -0.92 16.06 6.54
CA PRO A 118 0.29 16.56 5.90
C PRO A 118 0.01 17.59 4.80
N ILE A 119 0.94 18.53 4.64
CA ILE A 119 0.78 19.68 3.72
C ILE A 119 0.49 19.17 2.30
N GLY A 120 -0.43 19.82 1.59
CA GLY A 120 -0.72 19.48 0.20
C GLY A 120 -1.48 18.17 0.00
N PHE A 121 -1.85 17.45 1.05
CA PHE A 121 -2.78 16.33 0.93
C PHE A 121 -4.17 16.84 0.51
N ALA A 122 -4.71 16.22 -0.53
CA ALA A 122 -6.08 16.39 -0.98
C ALA A 122 -6.78 15.03 -0.93
N GLU A 123 -7.91 14.98 -0.24
CA GLU A 123 -8.68 13.75 -0.09
C GLU A 123 -9.26 13.28 -1.43
N PRO A 124 -9.21 11.98 -1.76
CA PRO A 124 -9.83 11.44 -2.97
C PRO A 124 -11.35 11.66 -2.97
N THR A 125 -11.87 12.30 -4.02
CA THR A 125 -13.32 12.58 -4.15
C THR A 125 -14.19 11.33 -4.31
N ALA A 126 -13.64 10.24 -4.85
CA ALA A 126 -14.39 9.00 -5.09
C ALA A 126 -14.59 8.16 -3.83
N THR A 127 -13.67 8.24 -2.87
CA THR A 127 -13.66 7.43 -1.64
C THR A 127 -13.25 8.31 -0.45
N PRO A 128 -14.14 9.21 0.00
CA PRO A 128 -13.82 10.10 1.10
C PRO A 128 -13.68 9.32 2.42
N ALA A 129 -12.90 9.89 3.33
CA ALA A 129 -12.71 9.40 4.67
C ALA A 129 -14.00 9.51 5.50
N ILE A 130 -14.27 8.47 6.28
CA ILE A 130 -15.48 8.38 7.10
C ILE A 130 -15.31 9.27 8.35
N PRO A 131 -16.24 10.18 8.66
CA PRO A 131 -16.23 10.92 9.91
C PRO A 131 -16.16 10.03 11.15
N ALA A 132 -15.54 10.52 12.22
CA ALA A 132 -15.25 9.82 13.47
C ALA A 132 -14.28 8.62 13.34
N THR A 133 -13.53 8.51 12.24
CA THR A 133 -12.46 7.52 12.09
C THR A 133 -11.06 8.13 12.25
N HIS A 134 -10.05 7.28 12.43
CA HIS A 134 -8.67 7.69 12.58
C HIS A 134 -7.89 7.59 11.27
N VAL A 135 -6.89 8.44 11.17
CA VAL A 135 -5.95 8.51 10.07
C VAL A 135 -4.54 8.34 10.62
N LEU A 136 -3.73 7.57 9.90
CA LEU A 136 -2.29 7.45 10.13
C LEU A 136 -1.54 8.01 8.91
N SER A 137 -0.64 8.96 9.13
CA SER A 137 0.27 9.45 8.10
C SER A 137 1.70 9.06 8.44
N LEU A 138 2.44 8.54 7.46
CA LEU A 138 3.80 8.06 7.58
C LEU A 138 4.68 8.67 6.50
N GLN A 139 5.82 9.24 6.90
CA GLN A 139 6.79 9.82 5.98
C GLN A 139 8.17 9.22 6.17
N PHE A 140 8.82 8.84 5.06
CA PHE A 140 10.09 8.12 5.07
C PHE A 140 10.77 8.10 3.69
N ALA A 141 12.08 7.86 3.67
CA ALA A 141 12.83 7.53 2.48
C ALA A 141 12.59 6.06 2.07
N GLY A 142 12.55 5.79 0.77
CA GLY A 142 12.38 4.46 0.21
C GLY A 142 13.50 3.50 0.61
N SER A 143 13.19 2.20 0.61
CA SER A 143 14.16 1.15 0.94
C SER A 143 15.19 0.91 -0.18
N THR A 144 14.82 1.21 -1.43
CA THR A 144 15.74 1.16 -2.57
C THR A 144 16.48 2.50 -2.63
N ARG A 145 17.81 2.42 -2.58
CA ARG A 145 18.70 3.57 -2.52
C ARG A 145 19.65 3.57 -3.70
N GLY A 146 19.85 4.73 -4.30
CA GLY A 146 20.98 5.01 -5.16
C GLY A 146 22.16 5.51 -4.33
N VAL A 147 23.37 5.20 -4.78
CA VAL A 147 24.63 5.72 -4.25
C VAL A 147 25.23 6.65 -5.29
N LEU A 148 25.93 7.69 -4.86
CA LEU A 148 26.60 8.61 -5.77
C LEU A 148 27.77 7.91 -6.48
N ASN A 149 27.87 8.11 -7.80
CA ASN A 149 29.04 7.72 -8.58
C ASN A 149 30.21 8.69 -8.38
N ASP A 150 29.91 9.98 -8.18
CA ASP A 150 30.93 11.03 -7.99
C ASP A 150 30.38 12.18 -7.15
N GLN A 151 31.27 13.06 -6.68
CA GLN A 151 30.94 14.30 -5.99
C GLN A 151 30.10 15.22 -6.88
N LEU A 152 29.08 15.87 -6.31
CA LEU A 152 28.33 16.91 -7.02
C LEU A 152 29.27 18.07 -7.40
N ASN A 153 29.35 18.37 -8.69
CA ASN A 153 30.26 19.36 -9.26
C ASN A 153 29.67 20.03 -10.51
N ASP A 154 30.28 21.13 -10.95
CA ASP A 154 29.95 21.88 -12.18
C ASP A 154 30.96 21.61 -13.30
N GLY A 155 31.73 20.52 -13.20
CA GLY A 155 32.84 20.18 -14.08
C GLY A 155 34.17 20.86 -13.72
N ILE A 156 34.20 21.81 -12.79
CA ILE A 156 35.41 22.54 -12.38
C ILE A 156 35.65 22.43 -10.87
N SER A 157 34.59 22.50 -10.06
CA SER A 157 34.70 22.47 -8.61
C SER A 157 33.46 21.83 -7.97
N PRO A 158 33.59 21.29 -6.75
CA PRO A 158 32.45 20.82 -6.00
C PRO A 158 31.44 21.94 -5.74
N THR A 159 30.16 21.67 -6.02
CA THR A 159 29.09 22.65 -5.85
C THR A 159 27.77 21.99 -5.44
N PRO A 160 26.98 22.62 -4.56
CA PRO A 160 25.62 22.15 -4.23
C PRO A 160 24.65 22.22 -5.43
N ALA A 161 25.00 22.93 -6.50
CA ALA A 161 24.20 23.05 -7.72
C ALA A 161 24.48 21.95 -8.76
N GLY A 162 25.49 21.10 -8.52
CA GLY A 162 25.84 20.03 -9.45
C GLY A 162 24.77 18.95 -9.53
N ASP A 163 24.71 18.26 -10.67
CA ASP A 163 23.77 17.16 -10.86
C ASP A 163 24.10 15.98 -9.95
N ILE A 164 23.08 15.26 -9.51
CA ILE A 164 23.22 14.04 -8.72
C ILE A 164 23.42 12.89 -9.69
N VAL A 165 24.64 12.33 -9.73
CA VAL A 165 24.96 11.19 -10.59
C VAL A 165 25.03 9.92 -9.75
N LEU A 166 24.16 8.95 -10.02
CA LEU A 166 24.11 7.68 -9.32
C LEU A 166 24.97 6.62 -10.01
N ASP A 167 25.59 5.75 -9.21
CA ASP A 167 26.34 4.59 -9.71
C ASP A 167 25.38 3.59 -10.36
N SER A 168 25.59 3.28 -11.63
CA SER A 168 24.78 2.33 -12.40
C SER A 168 24.97 0.87 -11.99
N ASN A 169 25.98 0.57 -11.16
CA ASN A 169 26.17 -0.77 -10.57
C ASN A 169 25.33 -0.98 -9.31
N GLU A 170 24.74 0.08 -8.76
CA GLU A 170 23.89 0.04 -7.57
C GLU A 170 22.39 0.06 -7.94
N PRO A 171 21.49 -0.37 -7.03
CA PRO A 171 20.06 -0.38 -7.30
C PRO A 171 19.50 1.01 -7.67
N ASP A 172 18.76 1.08 -8.78
CA ASP A 172 18.05 2.29 -9.18
C ASP A 172 16.91 2.62 -8.19
N PRO A 173 16.89 3.80 -7.54
CA PRO A 173 15.80 4.22 -6.66
C PRO A 173 14.48 4.47 -7.39
N GLY A 174 14.45 4.42 -8.74
CA GLY A 174 13.25 4.55 -9.56
C GLY A 174 12.67 5.97 -9.53
N LEU A 175 13.54 6.97 -9.38
CA LEU A 175 13.15 8.38 -9.36
C LEU A 175 12.74 8.84 -10.76
N GLN A 176 11.68 9.63 -10.81
CA GLN A 176 11.15 10.24 -12.04
C GLN A 176 11.05 11.75 -11.88
N ASN A 177 10.88 12.45 -13.00
CA ASN A 177 10.61 13.88 -12.97
C ASN A 177 9.40 14.18 -12.05
N ASN A 178 9.51 15.24 -11.24
CA ASN A 178 8.54 15.70 -10.25
C ASN A 178 8.40 14.82 -8.99
N ASP A 179 9.14 13.70 -8.88
CA ASP A 179 9.21 12.95 -7.63
C ASP A 179 9.90 13.76 -6.52
N LEU A 180 9.50 13.51 -5.28
CA LEU A 180 10.24 13.96 -4.11
C LEU A 180 11.34 12.93 -3.78
N ALA A 181 12.53 13.42 -3.48
CA ALA A 181 13.70 12.62 -3.16
C ALA A 181 14.42 13.17 -1.94
N ILE A 182 15.00 12.28 -1.14
CA ILE A 182 15.94 12.62 -0.08
C ILE A 182 17.33 12.26 -0.58
N ILE A 183 18.26 13.21 -0.46
CA ILE A 183 19.70 12.96 -0.49
C ILE A 183 20.25 13.23 0.91
N SER A 184 21.06 12.33 1.44
CA SER A 184 21.55 12.44 2.81
C SER A 184 22.86 11.69 2.99
N ASN A 185 23.72 12.20 3.86
CA ASN A 185 24.78 11.41 4.49
C ASN A 185 24.45 11.24 5.98
N CYS A 186 25.42 10.87 6.81
CA CYS A 186 25.19 10.64 8.24
C CYS A 186 25.08 11.95 9.07
N ASP A 187 25.45 13.10 8.48
CA ASP A 187 25.52 14.39 9.17
C ASP A 187 24.35 15.33 8.80
N PHE A 188 23.98 15.38 7.52
CA PHE A 188 22.93 16.26 7.00
C PHE A 188 22.24 15.65 5.77
N GLY A 189 21.08 16.20 5.43
CA GLY A 189 20.37 15.81 4.22
C GLY A 189 19.50 16.93 3.65
N ASP A 190 18.98 16.72 2.46
CA ASP A 190 18.05 17.60 1.76
C ASP A 190 16.86 16.78 1.22
N LEU A 191 15.64 17.27 1.45
CA LEU A 191 14.45 16.86 0.71
C LEU A 191 14.26 17.79 -0.48
N PHE A 192 14.39 17.28 -1.69
CA PHE A 192 14.26 18.05 -2.92
C PHE A 192 13.26 17.40 -3.88
N ARG A 193 12.78 18.18 -4.84
CA ARG A 193 11.96 17.69 -5.95
C ARG A 193 12.85 17.53 -7.17
N VAL A 194 12.76 16.37 -7.79
CA VAL A 194 13.47 16.04 -9.02
C VAL A 194 12.90 16.90 -10.15
N SER A 195 13.75 17.69 -10.82
CA SER A 195 13.34 18.52 -11.95
C SER A 195 13.47 17.82 -13.29
N ASN A 196 14.35 16.81 -13.37
CA ASN A 196 14.53 15.96 -14.52
C ASN A 196 15.32 14.70 -14.11
N VAL A 197 15.13 13.62 -14.88
CA VAL A 197 15.95 12.40 -14.77
C VAL A 197 16.43 12.03 -16.16
N GLY A 198 17.74 11.87 -16.29
CA GLY A 198 18.41 11.47 -17.52
C GLY A 198 19.43 10.38 -17.28
N THR A 199 20.20 10.08 -18.32
CA THR A 199 21.29 9.10 -18.26
C THR A 199 22.53 9.66 -18.93
N ASN A 200 23.70 9.51 -18.30
CA ASN A 200 24.99 9.88 -18.87
C ASN A 200 25.97 8.73 -18.69
N SER A 201 26.52 8.22 -19.79
CA SER A 201 27.48 7.10 -19.78
C SER A 201 26.99 5.86 -19.00
N GLY A 202 25.68 5.61 -19.02
CA GLY A 202 25.02 4.51 -18.29
C GLY A 202 24.62 4.85 -16.85
N ASN A 203 25.18 5.90 -16.26
CA ASN A 203 24.80 6.39 -14.93
C ASN A 203 23.51 7.20 -15.00
N ILE A 204 22.72 7.12 -13.94
CA ILE A 204 21.49 7.90 -13.79
C ILE A 204 21.86 9.31 -13.32
N VAL A 205 21.32 10.32 -13.98
CA VAL A 205 21.55 11.73 -13.67
C VAL A 205 20.23 12.34 -13.20
N ILE A 206 20.25 12.92 -12.01
CA ILE A 206 19.10 13.55 -11.37
C ILE A 206 19.39 15.05 -11.22
N GLU A 207 18.53 15.86 -11.82
CA GLU A 207 18.58 17.31 -11.72
C GLU A 207 17.62 17.82 -10.63
N HIS A 208 17.97 18.95 -10.00
CA HIS A 208 17.20 19.56 -8.90
C HIS A 208 17.02 21.08 -9.08
N GLY A 209 16.69 21.50 -10.30
CA GLY A 209 16.59 22.92 -10.68
C GLY A 209 15.59 23.77 -9.88
N ALA A 210 15.82 25.08 -9.91
CA ALA A 210 15.08 26.09 -9.12
C ALA A 210 13.59 26.24 -9.45
N ALA A 211 13.10 25.67 -10.56
CA ALA A 211 11.69 25.79 -10.93
C ALA A 211 10.75 25.02 -9.97
N VAL A 212 11.24 23.90 -9.42
CA VAL A 212 10.47 23.00 -8.53
C VAL A 212 11.02 22.93 -7.11
N ASN A 213 12.09 23.69 -6.84
CA ASN A 213 12.76 23.80 -5.55
C ASN A 213 12.92 25.28 -5.15
N SER A 214 13.23 25.52 -3.88
CA SER A 214 13.53 26.85 -3.33
C SER A 214 14.76 27.51 -3.97
N SER A 215 15.67 26.71 -4.53
CA SER A 215 16.80 27.17 -5.35
C SER A 215 17.28 26.02 -6.25
N GLY A 216 18.17 26.29 -7.20
CA GLY A 216 18.82 25.26 -8.03
C GLY A 216 20.06 24.63 -7.38
N ALA A 217 20.24 24.81 -6.08
CA ALA A 217 21.31 24.24 -5.29
C ALA A 217 20.74 23.54 -4.06
N LEU A 218 21.33 22.40 -3.69
CA LEU A 218 21.13 21.74 -2.39
C LEU A 218 21.76 22.56 -1.26
N THR A 219 21.65 22.12 -0.02
CA THR A 219 22.19 22.90 1.11
C THR A 219 23.71 22.86 1.12
N ARG A 220 24.28 21.75 0.64
CA ARG A 220 25.73 21.52 0.52
C ARG A 220 26.04 20.65 -0.69
N ALA A 221 27.30 20.67 -1.12
CA ALA A 221 27.78 19.70 -2.09
C ALA A 221 27.89 18.33 -1.42
N TYR A 222 27.27 17.32 -2.01
CA TYR A 222 27.35 15.93 -1.55
C TYR A 222 28.44 15.16 -2.29
N GLY A 223 28.84 14.02 -1.73
CA GLY A 223 29.79 13.10 -2.37
C GLY A 223 31.26 13.49 -2.24
N ALA A 224 31.64 14.28 -1.23
CA ALA A 224 33.06 14.48 -0.92
C ALA A 224 33.75 13.11 -0.73
N PRO A 225 35.05 12.95 -1.09
CA PRO A 225 35.70 11.63 -1.08
C PRO A 225 35.62 10.88 0.26
N ALA A 226 35.54 11.60 1.39
CA ALA A 226 35.42 10.99 2.71
C ALA A 226 33.99 10.50 3.08
N THR A 227 32.96 10.97 2.37
CA THR A 227 31.54 10.74 2.71
C THR A 227 30.71 10.21 1.55
N ILE A 228 31.32 9.92 0.39
CA ILE A 228 30.60 9.49 -0.81
C ILE A 228 29.86 8.16 -0.56
N ASP A 229 30.52 7.19 0.07
CA ASP A 229 29.95 5.88 0.41
C ASP A 229 28.82 5.96 1.45
N GLN A 230 28.76 7.07 2.20
CA GLN A 230 27.70 7.33 3.18
C GLN A 230 26.52 8.07 2.57
N THR A 231 26.69 8.65 1.38
CA THR A 231 25.66 9.46 0.74
C THR A 231 24.69 8.56 0.01
N ILE A 232 23.42 8.64 0.40
CA ILE A 232 22.36 7.91 -0.28
C ILE A 232 21.34 8.86 -0.88
N VAL A 233 20.74 8.42 -1.98
CA VAL A 233 19.62 9.07 -2.64
C VAL A 233 18.46 8.10 -2.70
N ALA A 234 17.29 8.49 -2.19
CA ALA A 234 16.11 7.64 -2.16
C ALA A 234 14.84 8.44 -2.41
N LYS A 235 13.83 7.78 -2.98
CA LYS A 235 12.50 8.36 -3.16
C LYS A 235 11.86 8.68 -1.81
N PHE A 236 11.24 9.83 -1.66
CA PHE A 236 10.50 10.20 -0.47
C PHE A 236 9.05 9.73 -0.59
N HIS A 237 8.56 9.05 0.45
CA HIS A 237 7.19 8.58 0.57
C HIS A 237 6.47 9.36 1.66
N SER A 238 5.22 9.73 1.38
CA SER A 238 4.29 10.33 2.35
C SER A 238 2.95 9.61 2.21
N ASN A 239 2.81 8.48 2.92
CA ASN A 239 1.67 7.59 2.81
C ASN A 239 0.64 7.94 3.89
N ILE A 240 -0.63 7.90 3.52
CA ILE A 240 -1.74 8.23 4.40
C ILE A 240 -2.75 7.08 4.36
N TYR A 241 -3.08 6.55 5.53
CA TYR A 241 -4.05 5.49 5.73
C TYR A 241 -5.25 6.04 6.47
N PHE A 242 -6.44 5.81 5.93
CA PHE A 242 -7.70 6.26 6.50
C PHE A 242 -8.78 5.23 6.18
N VAL A 243 -9.90 5.30 6.92
CA VAL A 243 -11.06 4.45 6.66
C VAL A 243 -11.97 5.18 5.68
N ALA A 244 -12.29 4.51 4.57
CA ALA A 244 -13.20 5.00 3.54
C ALA A 244 -14.23 3.93 3.20
N ASP A 245 -15.40 4.37 2.73
CA ASP A 245 -16.35 3.47 2.08
C ASP A 245 -15.88 3.23 0.64
N THR A 246 -15.72 1.98 0.26
CA THR A 246 -15.29 1.59 -1.08
C THR A 246 -16.46 1.61 -2.08
N GLY A 247 -17.71 1.67 -1.59
CA GLY A 247 -18.91 1.57 -2.41
C GLY A 247 -19.07 0.24 -3.12
N LEU A 248 -18.27 -0.78 -2.74
CA LEU A 248 -18.38 -2.12 -3.29
C LEU A 248 -19.64 -2.78 -2.75
N THR A 249 -20.40 -3.42 -3.63
CA THR A 249 -21.55 -4.24 -3.25
C THR A 249 -21.43 -5.62 -3.88
N ASN A 250 -22.02 -6.64 -3.24
CA ASN A 250 -22.19 -7.96 -3.83
C ASN A 250 -23.29 -7.93 -4.91
N ASN A 251 -23.55 -9.09 -5.55
CA ASN A 251 -24.58 -9.22 -6.60
C ASN A 251 -26.01 -9.01 -6.09
N ASP A 252 -26.22 -9.04 -4.77
CA ASP A 252 -27.51 -8.81 -4.12
C ASP A 252 -27.68 -7.33 -3.70
N GLY A 253 -26.67 -6.49 -3.93
CA GLY A 253 -26.66 -5.07 -3.57
C GLY A 253 -26.31 -4.79 -2.10
N ASP A 254 -25.89 -5.81 -1.35
CA ASP A 254 -25.36 -5.62 0.00
C ASP A 254 -23.91 -5.13 -0.07
N PRO A 255 -23.48 -4.21 0.81
CA PRO A 255 -22.10 -3.76 0.91
C PRO A 255 -21.12 -4.86 1.34
#